data_AF-A0A176RY89-F1
#
_entry.id   AF-A0A176RY89-F1
#
_cell.length_a   1.000
_cell.length_b   1.000
_cell.length_c   1.000
_cell.angle_alpha   90.00
_cell.angle_beta   90.00
_cell.angle_gamma   90.00
#
_symmetry.space_group_name_H-M   'P 1'
#
loop_
_entity.id
_entity.type
_entity.pdbx_description
1 polymer ?
#
loop_
_entity_poly.entity_id
_entity_poly.type
_entity_poly.pdbx_seq_one_letter_code
_entity_poly.pdbx_strand_id
1 'polypeptide(L)'
;GWIDTDNPCHWEGVKCSGGHITALELAFTNLVGFIPTELGNLSHLKTLQLGSIHDDPISSILMNILDKCGSDAYCLKRAGWIYYDHIQTTENHLNGPIPPELGNLSQLETLQLGVGNLTGPIPAELGNLSQLKTLELHYNNLCGVIPAKLKNLSSLSQLNIGNNYLSSYDPDIMALLDDTQTSCSPQIELEK
;
A
#
# COMPACT_ATOMS: atom_id res chain seq x y z
N GLY A 1 -14.27 -6.43 16.46
CA GLY A 1 -13.90 -5.02 16.24
C GLY A 1 -12.94 -4.57 17.34
N TRP A 2 -12.11 -3.57 17.05
CA TRP A 2 -11.08 -3.01 17.95
C TRP A 2 -11.67 -2.19 19.11
N ILE A 3 -12.55 -2.78 19.92
CA ILE A 3 -13.34 -2.00 20.90
C ILE A 3 -13.52 -2.69 22.26
N ASP A 4 -13.03 -3.92 22.46
CA ASP A 4 -13.47 -4.71 23.63
C ASP A 4 -12.42 -5.67 24.21
N THR A 5 -11.14 -5.45 23.93
CA THR A 5 -10.07 -6.22 24.60
C THR A 5 -8.94 -5.29 25.03
N ASP A 6 -8.56 -5.37 26.31
CA ASP A 6 -7.44 -4.62 26.90
C ASP A 6 -6.09 -4.97 26.27
N ASN A 7 -6.05 -6.03 25.44
CA ASN A 7 -4.84 -6.48 24.77
C ASN A 7 -4.98 -6.33 23.24
N PRO A 8 -4.26 -5.37 22.62
CA PRO A 8 -4.29 -5.17 21.17
C PRO A 8 -3.79 -6.37 20.38
N CYS A 9 -3.05 -7.28 21.00
CA CYS A 9 -2.57 -8.51 20.36
C CYS A 9 -3.68 -9.51 20.01
N HIS A 10 -4.91 -9.29 20.47
CA HIS A 10 -6.08 -10.08 20.08
C HIS A 10 -6.91 -9.40 19.00
N TRP A 11 -6.53 -8.21 18.56
CA TRP A 11 -7.25 -7.50 17.52
C TRP A 11 -6.97 -8.14 16.16
N GLU A 12 -8.02 -8.16 15.35
CA GLU A 12 -7.91 -8.61 13.97
C GLU A 12 -6.85 -7.79 13.22
N GLY A 13 -5.97 -8.50 12.51
CA GLY A 13 -4.84 -7.92 11.79
C GLY A 13 -3.68 -7.42 12.66
N VAL A 14 -3.70 -7.62 13.98
CA VAL A 14 -2.59 -7.25 14.87
C VAL A 14 -1.82 -8.50 15.31
N LYS A 15 -0.50 -8.51 15.08
CA LYS A 15 0.39 -9.55 15.64
C LYS A 15 1.33 -8.94 16.65
N CYS A 16 1.62 -9.70 17.70
CA CYS A 16 2.56 -9.31 18.74
C CYS A 16 3.64 -10.35 18.98
N SER A 17 4.80 -9.90 19.43
CA SER A 17 5.88 -10.73 19.94
C SER A 17 6.57 -10.01 21.11
N GLY A 18 6.85 -10.74 22.19
CA GLY A 18 7.50 -10.18 23.38
C GLY A 18 6.73 -9.02 24.04
N GLY A 19 5.39 -8.99 23.92
CA GLY A 19 4.56 -7.92 24.47
C GLY A 19 4.48 -6.65 23.61
N HIS A 20 5.09 -6.64 22.44
CA HIS A 20 5.05 -5.52 21.49
C HIS A 20 4.28 -5.90 20.23
N ILE A 21 3.60 -4.91 19.63
CA ILE A 21 3.01 -5.06 18.29
C ILE A 21 4.16 -5.15 17.28
N THR A 22 4.15 -6.21 16.49
CA THR A 22 5.17 -6.51 15.49
C THR A 22 4.62 -6.52 14.06
N ALA A 23 3.31 -6.72 13.88
CA ALA A 23 2.68 -6.58 12.57
C ALA A 23 1.31 -5.94 12.68
N LEU A 24 1.01 -5.06 11.72
CA LEU A 24 -0.32 -4.59 11.37
C LEU A 24 -0.61 -5.07 9.95
N GLU A 25 -1.50 -6.03 9.81
CA GLU A 25 -1.92 -6.69 8.57
C GLU A 25 -3.41 -6.43 8.36
N LEU A 26 -3.72 -5.25 7.83
CA LEU A 26 -5.08 -4.72 7.74
C LEU A 26 -5.51 -4.49 6.28
N ALA A 27 -4.83 -5.17 5.34
CA ALA A 27 -5.33 -5.27 3.98
C ALA A 27 -6.75 -5.87 4.01
N PHE A 28 -7.64 -5.35 3.17
CA PHE A 28 -9.03 -5.82 3.03
C PHE A 28 -9.98 -5.52 4.19
N THR A 29 -9.72 -4.45 4.96
CA THR A 29 -10.54 -4.07 6.12
C THR A 29 -11.40 -2.82 5.89
N ASN A 30 -11.51 -2.35 4.64
CA ASN A 30 -12.23 -1.13 4.26
C ASN A 30 -11.79 0.10 5.07
N LEU A 31 -10.49 0.20 5.36
CA LEU A 31 -9.93 1.37 6.03
C LEU A 31 -10.19 2.61 5.18
N VAL A 32 -10.68 3.65 5.83
CA VAL A 32 -10.89 4.96 5.24
C VAL A 32 -10.16 6.01 6.05
N GLY A 33 -9.77 7.11 5.40
CA GLY A 33 -9.10 8.23 6.05
C GLY A 33 -7.58 8.15 5.94
N PHE A 34 -6.88 8.66 6.96
CA PHE A 34 -5.46 8.96 6.90
C PHE A 34 -4.63 7.92 7.65
N ILE A 35 -3.38 7.76 7.24
CA ILE A 35 -2.38 7.04 8.03
C ILE A 35 -1.99 7.94 9.22
N PRO A 36 -2.23 7.53 10.48
CA PRO A 36 -1.93 8.38 11.63
C PRO A 36 -0.42 8.42 11.92
N THR A 37 0.08 9.60 12.31
CA THR A 37 1.51 9.82 12.62
C THR A 37 2.01 8.96 13.78
N GLU A 38 1.10 8.60 14.69
CA GLU A 38 1.34 7.81 15.89
C GLU A 38 1.78 6.38 15.55
N LEU A 39 1.53 5.88 14.33
CA LEU A 39 2.10 4.61 13.89
C LEU A 39 3.63 4.60 13.98
N GLY A 40 4.28 5.76 13.81
CA GLY A 40 5.73 5.90 14.00
C GLY A 40 6.22 5.59 15.43
N ASN A 41 5.33 5.50 16.42
CA ASN A 41 5.67 5.14 17.79
C ASN A 41 5.81 3.62 18.00
N LEU A 42 5.40 2.79 17.04
CA LEU A 42 5.47 1.33 17.13
C LEU A 42 6.88 0.82 16.80
N SER A 43 7.85 1.13 17.66
CA SER A 43 9.30 0.90 17.42
C SER A 43 9.72 -0.56 17.16
N HIS A 44 8.86 -1.54 17.46
CA HIS A 44 9.07 -2.97 17.23
C HIS A 44 8.32 -3.50 16.01
N LEU A 45 7.63 -2.63 15.27
CA LEU A 45 6.86 -3.01 14.10
C LEU A 45 7.80 -3.47 13.00
N LYS A 46 7.54 -4.67 12.49
CA LYS A 46 8.27 -5.31 11.39
C LYS A 46 7.47 -5.30 10.10
N THR A 47 6.15 -5.34 10.21
CA THR A 47 5.25 -5.43 9.06
C THR A 47 4.14 -4.39 9.21
N LEU A 48 4.03 -3.50 8.23
CA LEU A 48 2.92 -2.56 8.09
C LEU A 48 2.28 -2.77 6.72
N GLN A 49 1.14 -3.46 6.71
CA GLN A 49 0.34 -3.73 5.52
C GLN A 49 -1.01 -3.06 5.71
N LEU A 50 -1.15 -1.88 5.11
CA LEU A 50 -2.39 -1.11 5.12
C LEU A 50 -2.98 -0.98 3.71
N GLY A 51 -2.20 -1.24 2.67
CA GLY A 51 -2.66 -1.29 1.28
C GLY A 51 -3.01 -2.71 0.85
N SER A 52 -3.80 -2.83 -0.22
CA SER A 52 -3.89 -4.10 -0.92
C SER A 52 -2.55 -4.36 -1.61
N ILE A 53 -2.03 -5.57 -1.45
CA ILE A 53 -0.82 -6.06 -2.14
C ILE A 53 -1.18 -6.73 -3.47
N HIS A 54 -2.47 -6.83 -3.77
CA HIS A 54 -2.93 -7.32 -5.04
C HIS A 54 -2.65 -6.26 -6.10
N ASP A 55 -1.52 -6.39 -6.80
CA ASP A 55 -1.64 -6.58 -8.24
C ASP A 55 -2.43 -7.89 -8.39
N ASP A 56 -3.77 -7.93 -8.34
CA ASP A 56 -4.41 -9.24 -8.35
C ASP A 56 -4.00 -9.93 -9.66
N PRO A 57 -3.29 -11.08 -9.64
CA PRO A 57 -3.23 -11.88 -10.83
C PRO A 57 -4.68 -12.35 -10.98
N ILE A 58 -5.34 -11.77 -11.96
CA ILE A 58 -6.61 -12.09 -12.62
C ILE A 58 -6.73 -13.62 -12.89
N SER A 59 -6.51 -14.47 -11.91
CA SER A 59 -6.03 -15.84 -12.09
C SER A 59 -6.67 -16.79 -11.10
N SER A 60 -6.61 -16.61 -9.77
CA SER A 60 -7.24 -17.62 -8.89
C SER A 60 -8.78 -17.53 -8.90
N ILE A 61 -9.33 -16.33 -8.76
CA ILE A 61 -10.78 -16.09 -8.80
C ILE A 61 -11.27 -16.05 -10.25
N LEU A 62 -10.53 -15.41 -11.16
CA LEU A 62 -10.90 -15.45 -12.58
C LEU A 62 -10.86 -16.87 -13.14
N MET A 63 -9.85 -17.71 -12.84
CA MET A 63 -9.84 -19.11 -13.35
C MET A 63 -11.00 -19.91 -12.76
N ASN A 64 -11.34 -19.74 -11.47
CA ASN A 64 -12.54 -20.36 -10.89
C ASN A 64 -13.84 -19.87 -11.55
N ILE A 65 -13.89 -18.60 -11.95
CA ILE A 65 -15.01 -18.01 -12.70
C ILE A 65 -15.03 -18.55 -14.14
N LEU A 66 -13.88 -18.63 -14.82
CA LEU A 66 -13.72 -19.15 -16.18
C LEU A 66 -14.09 -20.64 -16.23
N ASP A 67 -13.67 -21.44 -15.25
CA ASP A 67 -14.02 -22.86 -15.13
C ASP A 67 -15.53 -23.05 -14.92
N LYS A 68 -16.18 -22.17 -14.16
CA LYS A 68 -17.63 -22.22 -13.92
C LYS A 68 -18.45 -21.67 -15.08
N CYS A 69 -17.99 -20.60 -15.73
CA CYS A 69 -18.72 -19.91 -16.80
C CYS A 69 -18.43 -20.50 -18.19
N GLY A 70 -17.31 -21.18 -18.39
CA GLY A 70 -16.86 -21.65 -19.69
C GLY A 70 -16.83 -20.51 -20.72
N SER A 71 -17.50 -20.70 -21.86
CA SER A 71 -17.63 -19.70 -22.94
C SER A 71 -18.91 -18.84 -22.85
N ASP A 72 -19.68 -18.90 -21.76
CA ASP A 72 -20.89 -18.08 -21.59
C ASP A 72 -20.51 -16.62 -21.35
N ALA A 73 -20.65 -15.80 -22.39
CA ALA A 73 -20.33 -14.38 -22.36
C ALA A 73 -21.14 -13.58 -21.32
N TYR A 74 -22.37 -13.99 -21.02
CA TYR A 74 -23.19 -13.32 -20.00
C TYR A 74 -22.73 -13.68 -18.59
N CYS A 75 -22.38 -14.95 -18.35
CA CYS A 75 -21.80 -15.40 -17.09
C CYS A 75 -20.45 -14.71 -16.83
N LEU A 76 -19.56 -14.68 -17.82
CA LEU A 76 -18.26 -14.00 -17.71
C LEU A 76 -18.42 -12.50 -17.42
N LYS A 77 -19.34 -11.83 -18.12
CA LYS A 77 -19.62 -10.41 -17.90
C LYS A 77 -20.15 -10.14 -16.49
N ARG A 78 -21.09 -10.96 -16.02
CA ARG A 78 -21.69 -10.81 -14.69
C ARG A 78 -20.72 -11.15 -13.58
N ALA A 79 -19.93 -12.21 -13.73
CA ALA A 79 -18.94 -12.62 -12.75
C ALA A 79 -17.78 -11.63 -12.68
N GLY A 80 -17.35 -11.07 -13.83
CA GLY A 80 -16.40 -9.95 -13.87
C GLY A 80 -16.91 -8.72 -13.11
N TRP A 81 -18.20 -8.39 -13.21
CA TRP A 81 -18.81 -7.30 -12.44
C TRP A 81 -18.90 -7.58 -10.95
N ILE A 82 -19.32 -8.79 -10.54
CA ILE A 82 -19.37 -9.18 -9.11
C ILE A 82 -17.97 -9.15 -8.50
N TYR A 83 -16.98 -9.62 -9.25
CA TYR A 83 -15.58 -9.62 -8.81
C TYR A 83 -15.02 -8.20 -8.70
N TYR A 84 -15.26 -7.35 -9.71
CA TYR A 84 -14.86 -5.95 -9.67
C TYR A 84 -15.51 -5.21 -8.49
N ASP A 85 -16.81 -5.41 -8.27
CA ASP A 85 -17.54 -4.85 -7.13
C ASP A 85 -17.00 -5.38 -5.79
N HIS A 86 -16.64 -6.67 -5.72
CA HIS A 86 -16.05 -7.26 -4.51
C HIS A 86 -14.66 -6.69 -4.18
N ILE A 87 -13.81 -6.51 -5.18
CA ILE A 87 -12.49 -5.89 -4.99
C ILE A 87 -12.66 -4.43 -4.54
N GLN A 88 -13.49 -3.66 -5.25
CA GLN A 88 -13.76 -2.27 -4.89
C GLN A 88 -14.36 -2.12 -3.48
N THR A 89 -15.15 -3.09 -3.03
CA THR A 89 -15.74 -3.12 -1.68
C THR A 89 -14.84 -3.72 -0.61
N THR A 90 -13.62 -4.15 -0.96
CA THR A 90 -12.61 -4.66 -0.03
C THR A 90 -11.31 -3.85 -0.06
N GLU A 91 -11.11 -2.94 -1.02
CA GLU A 91 -9.93 -2.08 -1.04
C GLU A 91 -9.96 -1.02 0.08
N ASN A 92 -8.79 -0.72 0.63
CA ASN A 92 -8.65 0.35 1.62
C ASN A 92 -8.59 1.70 0.87
N HIS A 93 -9.45 2.64 1.25
CA HIS A 93 -9.50 3.99 0.68
C HIS A 93 -8.69 4.98 1.54
N LEU A 94 -7.42 4.63 1.80
CA LEU A 94 -6.51 5.53 2.50
C LEU A 94 -6.18 6.73 1.63
N ASN A 95 -6.18 7.93 2.22
CA ASN A 95 -5.94 9.19 1.54
C ASN A 95 -4.95 10.09 2.31
N GLY A 96 -4.60 11.22 1.68
CA GLY A 96 -3.61 12.16 2.22
C GLY A 96 -2.16 11.66 2.06
N PRO A 97 -1.20 12.33 2.70
CA PRO A 97 0.21 12.03 2.54
C PRO A 97 0.66 10.81 3.36
N ILE A 98 1.74 10.18 2.92
CA ILE A 98 2.49 9.23 3.75
C ILE A 98 3.18 10.02 4.88
N PRO A 99 2.94 9.69 6.16
CA PRO A 99 3.58 10.40 7.27
C PRO A 99 5.10 10.15 7.30
N PRO A 100 5.94 11.19 7.43
CA PRO A 100 7.39 11.01 7.59
C PRO A 100 7.76 10.23 8.85
N GLU A 101 6.90 10.22 9.88
CA GLU A 101 7.07 9.47 11.12
C GLU A 101 7.17 7.95 10.91
N LEU A 102 6.66 7.42 9.79
CA LEU A 102 6.90 6.01 9.44
C LEU A 102 8.39 5.70 9.30
N GLY A 103 9.23 6.70 9.01
CA GLY A 103 10.69 6.58 9.01
C GLY A 103 11.32 6.30 10.37
N ASN A 104 10.56 6.39 11.48
CA ASN A 104 11.03 6.04 12.83
C ASN A 104 10.98 4.53 13.11
N LEU A 105 10.34 3.74 12.24
CA LEU A 105 10.16 2.30 12.40
C LEU A 105 11.43 1.51 12.05
N SER A 106 12.50 1.71 12.81
CA SER A 106 13.83 1.15 12.53
C SER A 106 13.92 -0.37 12.35
N GLN A 107 12.91 -1.13 12.82
CA GLN A 107 12.82 -2.59 12.67
C GLN A 107 11.92 -3.02 11.50
N LEU A 108 11.36 -2.08 10.74
CA LEU A 108 10.41 -2.39 9.68
C LEU A 108 11.10 -3.14 8.54
N GLU A 109 10.55 -4.31 8.20
CA GLU A 109 11.01 -5.18 7.14
C GLU A 109 10.07 -5.10 5.91
N THR A 110 8.78 -4.82 6.13
CA THR A 110 7.76 -4.76 5.08
C THR A 110 6.88 -3.53 5.27
N LEU A 111 6.83 -2.67 4.24
CA LEU A 111 5.91 -1.54 4.13
C LEU A 111 5.09 -1.68 2.86
N GLN A 112 3.79 -1.96 3.00
CA GLN A 112 2.87 -2.14 1.89
C GLN A 112 1.68 -1.20 2.06
N LEU A 113 1.67 -0.17 1.21
CA LEU A 113 0.65 0.88 1.13
C LEU A 113 0.09 0.99 -0.30
N GLY A 114 0.22 -0.08 -1.09
CA GLY A 114 -0.26 -0.14 -2.47
C GLY A 114 -1.79 -0.07 -2.58
N VAL A 115 -2.27 0.31 -3.76
CA VAL A 115 -3.69 0.36 -4.13
C VAL A 115 -4.50 1.22 -3.16
N GLY A 116 -4.41 2.53 -3.34
CA GLY A 116 -5.09 3.52 -2.51
C GLY A 116 -5.14 4.91 -3.14
N ASN A 117 -5.53 5.90 -2.34
CA ASN A 117 -5.62 7.30 -2.75
C ASN A 117 -4.57 8.18 -2.05
N LEU A 118 -3.41 7.61 -1.69
CA LEU A 118 -2.34 8.39 -1.06
C LEU A 118 -1.81 9.45 -2.03
N THR A 119 -1.47 10.63 -1.50
CA THR A 119 -1.09 11.82 -2.26
C THR A 119 0.21 12.43 -1.76
N GLY A 120 0.75 13.42 -2.47
CA GLY A 120 1.97 14.10 -2.05
C GLY A 120 3.25 13.28 -2.30
N PRO A 121 4.40 13.75 -1.82
CA PRO A 121 5.68 13.11 -2.09
C PRO A 121 5.92 11.87 -1.23
N ILE A 122 6.80 10.99 -1.72
CA ILE A 122 7.40 9.96 -0.88
C ILE A 122 8.30 10.66 0.15
N PRO A 123 8.11 10.47 1.47
CA PRO A 123 8.96 11.09 2.48
C PRO A 123 10.39 10.57 2.41
N ALA A 124 11.37 11.46 2.52
CA ALA A 124 12.79 11.07 2.51
C ALA A 124 13.17 10.24 3.76
N GLU A 125 12.41 10.40 4.84
CA GLU A 125 12.52 9.70 6.11
C GLU A 125 12.36 8.18 5.95
N LEU A 126 11.62 7.71 4.94
CA LEU A 126 11.54 6.28 4.63
C LEU A 126 12.92 5.68 4.31
N GLY A 127 13.88 6.47 3.84
CA GLY A 127 15.26 6.04 3.64
C GLY A 127 16.05 5.79 4.93
N ASN A 128 15.47 6.00 6.13
CA ASN A 128 16.04 5.58 7.41
C ASN A 128 15.80 4.10 7.73
N LEU A 129 14.91 3.43 7.00
CA LEU A 129 14.44 2.08 7.29
C LEU A 129 15.45 1.02 6.82
N SER A 130 16.62 0.97 7.45
CA SER A 130 17.75 0.10 7.03
C SER A 130 17.45 -1.41 6.97
N GLN A 131 16.40 -1.88 7.65
CA GLN A 131 15.95 -3.28 7.66
C GLN A 131 14.89 -3.58 6.59
N LEU A 132 14.42 -2.57 5.85
CA LEU A 132 13.31 -2.71 4.91
C LEU A 132 13.72 -3.60 3.74
N LYS A 133 12.94 -4.65 3.51
CA LYS A 133 13.13 -5.64 2.44
C LYS A 133 12.12 -5.47 1.32
N THR A 134 10.92 -5.02 1.65
CA THR A 134 9.79 -4.83 0.73
C THR A 134 9.19 -3.43 0.92
N LEU A 135 9.15 -2.65 -0.17
CA LEU A 135 8.48 -1.35 -0.25
C LEU A 135 7.51 -1.35 -1.43
N GLU A 136 6.22 -1.30 -1.14
CA GLU A 136 5.16 -1.26 -2.16
C GLU A 136 4.25 -0.04 -1.94
N LEU A 137 4.29 0.87 -2.90
CA LEU A 137 3.51 2.12 -2.93
C LEU A 137 2.74 2.26 -4.26
N HIS A 138 2.64 1.19 -5.04
CA HIS A 138 2.05 1.20 -6.37
C HIS A 138 0.57 1.60 -6.36
N TYR A 139 0.05 2.05 -7.49
CA TYR A 139 -1.37 2.39 -7.67
C TYR A 139 -1.87 3.38 -6.59
N ASN A 140 -1.18 4.51 -6.50
CA ASN A 140 -1.55 5.64 -5.66
C ASN A 140 -1.46 6.95 -6.46
N ASN A 141 -1.77 8.09 -5.83
CA ASN A 141 -1.62 9.42 -6.40
C ASN A 141 -0.36 10.13 -5.88
N LEU A 142 0.70 9.39 -5.52
CA LEU A 142 1.95 9.97 -5.01
C LEU A 142 2.64 10.74 -6.12
N CYS A 143 3.28 11.85 -5.75
CA CYS A 143 3.74 12.81 -6.74
C CYS A 143 5.06 13.51 -6.35
N GLY A 144 5.81 13.97 -7.35
CA GLY A 144 7.10 14.66 -7.13
C GLY A 144 8.31 13.75 -7.36
N VAL A 145 9.46 14.14 -6.81
CA VAL A 145 10.75 13.48 -7.08
C VAL A 145 11.00 12.36 -6.06
N ILE A 146 11.44 11.20 -6.54
CA ILE A 146 11.84 10.09 -5.69
C ILE A 146 13.05 10.51 -4.83
N PRO A 147 12.96 10.45 -3.49
CA PRO A 147 14.05 10.88 -2.63
C PRO A 147 15.30 10.03 -2.84
N ALA A 148 16.45 10.69 -3.09
CA ALA A 148 17.74 10.01 -3.23
C ALA A 148 18.11 9.15 -2.00
N LYS A 149 17.57 9.49 -0.83
CA LYS A 149 17.77 8.77 0.43
C LYS A 149 17.20 7.34 0.42
N LEU A 150 16.26 7.01 -0.48
CA LEU A 150 15.79 5.63 -0.64
C LEU A 150 16.91 4.69 -1.11
N LYS A 151 18.00 5.20 -1.70
CA LYS A 151 19.20 4.41 -2.00
C LYS A 151 19.91 3.86 -0.76
N ASN A 152 19.63 4.41 0.42
CA ASN A 152 20.21 3.92 1.68
C ASN A 152 19.54 2.61 2.18
N LEU A 153 18.46 2.17 1.53
CA LEU A 153 17.76 0.94 1.87
C LEU A 153 18.55 -0.29 1.39
N SER A 154 19.68 -0.57 2.03
CA SER A 154 20.62 -1.62 1.61
C SER A 154 20.06 -3.04 1.70
N SER A 155 18.98 -3.24 2.46
CA SER A 155 18.30 -4.53 2.62
C SER A 155 17.14 -4.72 1.63
N LEU A 156 16.85 -3.71 0.79
CA LEU A 156 15.69 -3.71 -0.08
C LEU A 156 15.88 -4.72 -1.22
N SER A 157 14.90 -5.61 -1.35
CA SER A 157 14.88 -6.68 -2.36
C SER A 157 13.68 -6.58 -3.29
N GLN A 158 12.62 -5.90 -2.84
CA GLN A 158 11.38 -5.71 -3.57
C GLN A 158 10.97 -4.23 -3.48
N LEU A 159 10.82 -3.59 -4.63
CA LEU A 159 10.39 -2.20 -4.76
C LEU A 159 9.32 -2.13 -5.85
N ASN A 160 8.13 -1.68 -5.51
CA ASN A 160 7.09 -1.36 -6.48
C ASN A 160 6.48 0.01 -6.18
N ILE A 161 6.77 0.98 -7.05
CA ILE A 161 6.29 2.36 -6.97
C ILE A 161 5.58 2.80 -8.25
N GLY A 162 5.27 1.85 -9.14
CA GLY A 162 4.61 2.10 -10.42
C GLY A 162 3.19 2.65 -10.25
N ASN A 163 2.58 3.12 -11.33
CA ASN A 163 1.22 3.69 -11.30
C ASN A 163 1.07 4.81 -10.25
N ASN A 164 1.98 5.79 -10.31
CA ASN A 164 1.99 7.03 -9.52
C ASN A 164 2.43 8.20 -10.42
N TYR A 165 2.46 9.42 -9.87
CA TYR A 165 2.91 10.65 -10.52
C TYR A 165 4.35 11.03 -10.15
N LEU A 166 5.23 10.02 -10.08
CA LEU A 166 6.60 10.17 -9.60
C LEU A 166 7.57 10.47 -10.73
N SER A 167 8.66 11.14 -10.37
CA SER A 167 9.76 11.47 -11.28
C SER A 167 11.11 11.15 -10.63
N SER A 168 12.12 10.93 -11.46
CA SER A 168 13.50 10.70 -11.02
C SER A 168 14.45 11.44 -11.95
N TYR A 169 15.54 11.95 -11.39
CA TYR A 169 16.70 12.42 -12.17
C TYR A 169 17.77 11.33 -12.34
N ASP A 170 17.59 10.20 -11.67
CA ASP A 170 18.45 9.02 -11.79
C ASP A 170 17.91 8.10 -12.90
N PRO A 171 18.69 7.84 -13.96
CA PRO A 171 18.29 6.99 -15.08
C PRO A 171 17.93 5.56 -14.70
N ASP A 172 18.61 4.98 -13.70
CA ASP A 172 18.39 3.59 -13.28
C ASP A 172 17.05 3.47 -12.54
N ILE A 173 16.71 4.47 -11.72
CA ILE A 173 15.41 4.55 -11.04
C ILE A 173 14.30 4.88 -12.05
N MET A 174 14.59 5.71 -13.05
CA MET A 174 13.62 6.10 -14.07
C MET A 174 13.14 4.91 -14.91
N ALA A 175 14.00 3.89 -15.10
CA ALA A 175 13.62 2.64 -15.76
C ALA A 175 12.66 1.76 -14.93
N LEU A 176 12.50 2.03 -13.63
CA LEU A 176 11.51 1.33 -12.76
C LEU A 176 10.12 1.99 -12.80
N LEU A 177 9.97 3.10 -13.53
CA LEU A 177 8.76 3.90 -13.63
C LEU A 177 8.03 3.58 -14.95
N ASP A 178 7.68 2.32 -15.17
CA ASP A 178 7.16 1.85 -16.47
C ASP A 178 5.80 2.45 -16.88
N ASP A 179 5.05 3.08 -15.96
CA ASP A 179 3.72 3.66 -16.23
C ASP A 179 3.42 4.95 -15.41
N THR A 180 4.44 5.75 -15.07
CA THR A 180 4.17 6.98 -14.30
C THR A 180 3.46 8.03 -15.14
N GLN A 181 2.28 8.45 -14.69
CA GLN A 181 1.61 9.61 -15.26
C GLN A 181 2.44 10.86 -14.92
N THR A 182 2.91 11.60 -15.91
CA THR A 182 3.90 12.69 -15.70
C THR A 182 3.29 14.01 -15.23
N SER A 183 1.98 14.07 -14.97
CA SER A 183 1.32 15.27 -14.47
C SER A 183 0.58 15.00 -13.17
N CYS A 184 1.09 15.53 -12.06
CA CYS A 184 0.33 15.63 -10.82
C CYS A 184 -0.99 16.33 -11.13
N SER A 185 -2.13 15.66 -10.96
CA SER A 185 -3.40 16.39 -10.96
C SER A 185 -3.38 17.34 -9.76
N PRO A 186 -3.66 18.65 -9.93
CA PRO A 186 -4.05 19.45 -8.79
C PRO A 186 -5.25 18.74 -8.16
N GLN A 187 -5.23 18.59 -6.84
CA GLN A 187 -6.42 18.15 -6.10
C GLN A 187 -7.62 18.91 -6.67
N ILE A 188 -8.67 18.20 -7.06
CA ILE A 188 -9.97 18.81 -7.30
C ILE A 188 -10.30 19.54 -5.99
N GLU A 189 -10.04 20.86 -5.97
CA GLU A 189 -10.67 21.74 -5.01
C GLU A 189 -12.15 21.46 -5.15
N LEU A 190 -12.77 21.00 -4.07
CA LEU A 190 -14.21 20.95 -3.93
C LEU A 190 -14.73 22.34 -4.32
N GLU A 191 -15.27 22.47 -5.53
CA GLU A 191 -16.12 23.59 -5.88
C GLU A 191 -17.25 23.62 -4.85
N LYS A 192 -17.36 24.77 -4.18
CA LYS A 192 -18.39 25.08 -3.18
C LYS A 192 -19.78 25.13 -3.80
#